data_AF-A0A0Q0YWJ3-F1
#
_entry.id   AF-A0A0Q0YWJ3-F1
#
_cell.length_a   1.000
_cell.length_b   1.000
_cell.length_c   1.000
_cell.angle_alpha   90.00
_cell.angle_beta   90.00
_cell.angle_gamma   90.00
#
_symmetry.space_group_name_H-M   'P 1'
#
loop_
_entity.id
_entity.type
_entity.pdbx_description
1 polymer ?
#
loop_
_entity_poly.entity_id
_entity_poly.type
_entity_poly.pdbx_seq_one_letter_code
_entity_poly.pdbx_strand_id
1 'polypeptide(L)'
;MFLSDYLDYTLKKLKANMANILTMTNLSLGGFSILTSLNGQLHMSVLLIFLAAFVDRFDGAVARKLNIESELGKQLDSMSDIVSFGVAPALLMYKALFYEFGAPGAVFTILYIACGAFRLARFNITENNGYFAGLPITAAGVLMTLGYLAIPYFPPHSFMFLALILSFLMVGTFKLKKM
;
A
#
# COMPACT_ATOMS: atom_id res chain seq x y z
N MET A 1 -17.88 17.60 -35.30
CA MET A 1 -18.37 16.46 -34.50
C MET A 1 -17.30 15.38 -34.43
N PHE A 2 -16.99 14.66 -35.52
CA PHE A 2 -15.95 13.61 -35.57
C PHE A 2 -14.55 13.96 -35.00
N LEU A 3 -14.06 15.18 -35.22
CA LEU A 3 -12.72 15.59 -34.79
C LEU A 3 -12.64 15.88 -33.28
N SER A 4 -13.75 16.30 -32.68
CA SER A 4 -13.89 16.45 -31.22
C SER A 4 -13.87 15.09 -30.56
N ASP A 5 -14.66 14.14 -31.09
CA ASP A 5 -14.77 12.79 -30.53
C ASP A 5 -13.43 12.03 -30.55
N TYR A 6 -12.63 12.22 -31.60
CA TYR A 6 -11.29 11.63 -31.71
C TYR A 6 -10.28 12.28 -30.73
N LEU A 7 -10.34 13.60 -30.58
CA LEU A 7 -9.53 14.34 -29.60
C LEU A 7 -9.86 13.91 -28.17
N ASP A 8 -11.14 13.79 -27.85
CA ASP A 8 -11.63 13.34 -26.54
C ASP A 8 -11.19 11.90 -26.25
N TYR A 9 -11.22 11.02 -27.26
CA TYR A 9 -10.70 9.65 -27.15
C TYR A 9 -9.19 9.62 -26.90
N THR A 10 -8.40 10.40 -27.66
CA THR A 10 -6.94 10.48 -27.47
C THR A 10 -6.58 11.04 -26.10
N LEU A 11 -7.22 12.12 -25.67
CA LEU A 11 -6.99 12.74 -24.35
C LEU A 11 -7.36 11.78 -23.21
N LYS A 12 -8.44 11.00 -23.34
CA LYS A 12 -8.84 9.99 -22.35
C LYS A 12 -7.79 8.87 -22.24
N LYS A 13 -7.27 8.39 -23.38
CA LYS A 13 -6.22 7.36 -23.42
C LYS A 13 -4.90 7.85 -22.83
N LEU A 14 -4.51 9.09 -23.13
CA LEU A 14 -3.28 9.70 -22.62
C LEU A 14 -3.34 9.88 -21.09
N LYS A 15 -4.48 10.34 -20.58
CA LYS A 15 -4.73 10.45 -19.13
C LYS A 15 -4.73 9.10 -18.41
N ALA A 16 -5.36 8.08 -18.99
CA ALA A 16 -5.34 6.71 -18.44
C ALA A 16 -3.90 6.15 -18.36
N ASN A 17 -3.09 6.41 -19.39
CA ASN A 17 -1.68 6.02 -19.39
C ASN A 17 -0.86 6.76 -18.32
N MET A 18 -1.17 8.03 -18.06
CA MET A 18 -0.49 8.79 -16.99
C MET A 18 -0.75 8.20 -15.61
N ALA A 19 -2.01 7.83 -15.31
CA ALA A 19 -2.34 7.16 -14.04
C ALA A 19 -1.54 5.86 -13.90
N ASN A 20 -1.58 4.98 -14.90
CA ASN A 20 -0.83 3.73 -14.88
C ASN A 20 0.69 3.92 -14.70
N ILE A 21 1.28 4.98 -15.26
CA ILE A 21 2.70 5.31 -15.06
C ILE A 21 2.97 5.71 -13.60
N LEU A 22 2.08 6.49 -12.98
CA LEU A 22 2.20 6.83 -11.57
C LEU A 22 2.09 5.59 -10.69
N THR A 23 1.15 4.69 -10.99
CA THR A 23 0.99 3.42 -10.28
C THR A 23 2.24 2.54 -10.38
N MET A 24 2.85 2.47 -11.58
CA MET A 24 4.11 1.77 -11.80
C MET A 24 5.29 2.43 -11.10
N THR A 25 5.26 3.76 -10.96
CA THR A 25 6.27 4.50 -10.20
C THR A 25 6.16 4.14 -8.71
N ASN A 26 4.95 4.13 -8.15
CA ASN A 26 4.70 3.66 -6.79
C ASN A 26 5.26 2.24 -6.58
N LEU A 27 4.93 1.29 -7.47
CA LEU A 27 5.42 -0.09 -7.41
C LEU A 27 6.95 -0.16 -7.44
N SER A 28 7.58 0.65 -8.29
CA SER A 28 9.04 0.71 -8.41
C SER A 28 9.68 1.20 -7.11
N LEU A 29 9.10 2.22 -6.47
CA LEU A 29 9.56 2.71 -5.17
C LEU A 29 9.43 1.66 -4.07
N GLY A 30 8.31 0.92 -4.03
CA GLY A 30 8.13 -0.23 -3.16
C GLY A 30 9.19 -1.31 -3.39
N GLY A 31 9.46 -1.66 -4.64
CA GLY A 31 10.50 -2.61 -5.03
C GLY A 31 11.91 -2.17 -4.59
N PHE A 32 12.29 -0.91 -4.86
CA PHE A 32 13.57 -0.37 -4.39
C PHE A 32 13.67 -0.34 -2.86
N SER A 33 12.56 -0.09 -2.17
CA SER A 33 12.52 -0.15 -0.71
C SER A 33 12.83 -1.57 -0.19
N ILE A 34 12.28 -2.60 -0.83
CA ILE A 34 12.59 -3.99 -0.48
C ILE A 34 14.09 -4.28 -0.70
N LEU A 35 14.65 -3.89 -1.85
CA LEU A 35 16.06 -4.10 -2.16
C LEU A 35 16.99 -3.40 -1.15
N THR A 36 16.70 -2.14 -0.82
CA THR A 36 17.48 -1.38 0.16
C THR A 36 17.37 -1.97 1.56
N SER A 37 16.19 -2.45 1.95
CA SER A 37 16.00 -3.20 3.21
C SER A 37 16.87 -4.46 3.26
N LEU A 38 16.87 -5.28 2.20
CA LEU A 38 17.68 -6.49 2.13
C LEU A 38 19.18 -6.21 2.21
N ASN A 39 19.63 -5.11 1.60
CA ASN A 39 21.02 -4.63 1.66
C ASN A 39 21.40 -3.98 3.01
N GLY A 40 20.49 -3.95 3.99
CA GLY A 40 20.73 -3.35 5.31
C GLY A 40 20.60 -1.82 5.36
N GLN A 41 20.24 -1.17 4.25
CA GLN A 41 20.01 0.28 4.17
C GLN A 41 18.58 0.64 4.61
N LEU A 42 18.25 0.33 5.86
CA LEU A 42 16.89 0.44 6.39
C LEU A 42 16.34 1.88 6.36
N HIS A 43 17.17 2.88 6.65
CA HIS A 43 16.78 4.30 6.58
C HIS A 43 16.35 4.73 5.17
N MET A 44 17.03 4.23 4.13
CA MET A 44 16.64 4.52 2.74
C MET A 44 15.34 3.83 2.37
N SER A 45 15.14 2.59 2.85
CA SER A 45 13.88 1.85 2.66
C SER A 45 12.69 2.59 3.25
N VAL A 46 12.84 3.18 4.45
CA VAL A 46 11.81 4.04 5.08
C VAL A 46 11.46 5.23 4.18
N LEU A 47 12.47 5.96 3.71
CA LEU A 47 12.26 7.13 2.85
C LEU A 47 11.51 6.74 1.56
N LEU A 48 11.90 5.61 0.94
CA LEU A 48 11.25 5.11 -0.27
C LEU A 48 9.78 4.72 -0.05
N ILE A 49 9.43 4.13 1.10
CA ILE A 49 8.02 3.82 1.43
C ILE A 49 7.21 5.10 1.62
N PHE A 50 7.76 6.12 2.28
CA PHE A 50 7.08 7.42 2.40
C PHE A 50 6.91 8.10 1.05
N LEU A 51 7.93 8.04 0.18
CA LEU A 51 7.83 8.55 -1.18
C LEU A 51 6.75 7.80 -1.98
N ALA A 52 6.70 6.48 -1.85
CA ALA A 52 5.65 5.64 -2.44
C ALA A 52 4.24 6.07 -1.97
N ALA A 53 4.06 6.27 -0.65
CA ALA A 53 2.80 6.75 -0.07
C ALA A 53 2.40 8.14 -0.58
N PHE A 54 3.38 9.01 -0.82
CA PHE A 54 3.14 10.31 -1.42
C PHE A 54 2.63 10.14 -2.85
N VAL A 55 3.37 9.43 -3.71
CA VAL A 55 3.00 9.20 -5.12
C VAL A 55 1.63 8.54 -5.25
N ASP A 56 1.34 7.53 -4.43
CA ASP A 56 0.05 6.84 -4.38
C ASP A 56 -1.13 7.81 -4.16
N ARG A 57 -0.96 8.73 -3.21
CA ARG A 57 -1.99 9.73 -2.91
C ARG A 57 -2.20 10.71 -4.07
N PHE A 58 -1.17 11.00 -4.87
CA PHE A 58 -1.32 11.81 -6.09
C PHE A 58 -2.02 11.03 -7.20
N ASP A 59 -1.65 9.77 -7.43
CA ASP A 59 -2.27 8.93 -8.46
C ASP A 59 -3.79 8.79 -8.22
N GLY A 60 -4.16 8.40 -7.00
CA GLY A 60 -5.56 8.28 -6.60
C GLY A 60 -6.34 9.60 -6.62
N ALA A 61 -5.68 10.74 -6.46
CA ALA A 61 -6.31 12.06 -6.58
C ALA A 61 -6.49 12.49 -8.04
N VAL A 62 -5.53 12.17 -8.91
CA VAL A 62 -5.56 12.46 -10.34
C VAL A 62 -6.62 11.60 -11.03
N ALA A 63 -6.65 10.29 -10.75
CA ALA A 63 -7.65 9.37 -11.30
C ALA A 63 -9.10 9.81 -10.98
N ARG A 64 -9.35 10.18 -9.71
CA ARG A 64 -10.67 10.68 -9.26
C ARG A 64 -11.07 12.00 -9.89
N LYS A 65 -10.14 12.96 -10.03
CA LYS A 65 -10.43 14.25 -10.66
C LYS A 65 -10.71 14.13 -12.16
N LEU A 66 -10.18 13.09 -12.80
CA LEU A 66 -10.31 12.90 -14.23
C LEU A 66 -11.49 12.01 -14.63
N ASN A 67 -12.21 11.38 -13.69
CA ASN A 67 -13.31 10.41 -13.95
C ASN A 67 -12.90 9.28 -14.92
N ILE A 68 -11.64 8.87 -14.88
CA ILE A 68 -11.09 7.81 -15.73
C ILE A 68 -10.61 6.70 -14.80
N GLU A 69 -11.55 5.91 -14.29
CA GLU A 69 -11.26 4.66 -13.58
C GLU A 69 -11.36 3.52 -14.60
N SER A 70 -10.23 2.88 -14.90
CA SER A 70 -10.20 1.67 -15.75
C SER A 70 -10.06 0.43 -14.88
N GLU A 71 -10.69 -0.68 -15.27
CA GLU A 71 -10.58 -1.94 -14.53
C GLU A 71 -9.12 -2.40 -14.41
N LEU A 72 -8.35 -2.25 -15.48
CA LEU A 72 -6.92 -2.55 -15.50
C LEU A 72 -6.15 -1.69 -14.51
N GLY A 73 -6.41 -0.37 -14.48
CA GLY A 73 -5.78 0.55 -13.53
C GLY A 73 -6.09 0.17 -12.08
N LYS A 74 -7.34 -0.20 -11.78
CA LYS A 74 -7.75 -0.65 -10.43
C LYS A 74 -6.99 -1.90 -9.98
N GLN A 75 -6.75 -2.85 -10.88
CA GLN A 75 -5.98 -4.06 -10.58
C GLN A 75 -4.48 -3.75 -10.41
N LEU A 76 -3.92 -2.89 -11.27
CA LEU A 76 -2.53 -2.44 -11.16
C LEU A 76 -2.28 -1.68 -9.84
N ASP A 77 -3.21 -0.83 -9.44
CA ASP A 77 -3.18 -0.08 -8.18
C ASP A 77 -3.12 -1.04 -6.99
N SER A 78 -4.00 -2.04 -6.96
CA SER A 78 -3.98 -3.08 -5.92
C SER A 78 -2.68 -3.88 -5.88
N MET A 79 -2.09 -4.20 -7.05
CA MET A 79 -0.79 -4.88 -7.11
C MET A 79 0.38 -3.99 -6.65
N SER A 80 0.31 -2.69 -6.94
CA SER A 80 1.28 -1.71 -6.47
C SER A 80 1.20 -1.53 -4.96
N ASP A 81 -0.01 -1.37 -4.42
CA ASP A 81 -0.30 -1.21 -3.00
C ASP A 81 0.20 -2.38 -2.15
N ILE A 82 -0.01 -3.62 -2.60
CA ILE A 82 0.46 -4.78 -1.84
C ILE A 82 1.99 -4.82 -1.78
N VAL A 83 2.70 -4.40 -2.84
CA VAL A 83 4.17 -4.35 -2.84
C VAL A 83 4.67 -3.20 -1.96
N SER A 84 4.16 -1.99 -2.16
CA SER A 84 4.64 -0.76 -1.51
C SER A 84 4.24 -0.65 -0.03
N PHE A 85 3.06 -1.15 0.35
CA PHE A 85 2.51 -0.97 1.71
C PHE A 85 2.23 -2.28 2.45
N GLY A 86 2.18 -3.40 1.73
CA GLY A 86 2.14 -4.73 2.33
C GLY A 86 3.53 -5.31 2.54
N VAL A 87 4.24 -5.58 1.45
CA VAL A 87 5.50 -6.34 1.46
C VAL A 87 6.66 -5.48 1.94
N ALA A 88 6.86 -4.27 1.40
CA ALA A 88 8.01 -3.44 1.74
C ALA A 88 8.09 -3.09 3.25
N PRO A 89 7.01 -2.62 3.92
CA PRO A 89 7.06 -2.32 5.35
C PRO A 89 7.21 -3.57 6.21
N ALA A 90 6.62 -4.69 5.80
CA ALA A 90 6.73 -5.96 6.53
C ALA A 90 8.18 -6.49 6.48
N LEU A 91 8.82 -6.46 5.32
CA LEU A 91 10.21 -6.88 5.16
C LEU A 91 11.20 -5.92 5.84
N LEU A 92 10.92 -4.61 5.83
CA LEU A 92 11.67 -3.62 6.61
C LEU A 92 11.68 -4.01 8.09
N MET A 93 10.51 -4.25 8.68
CA MET A 93 10.38 -4.64 10.09
C MET A 93 10.96 -6.03 10.37
N TYR A 94 10.84 -6.96 9.42
CA TYR A 94 11.45 -8.27 9.55
C TYR A 94 12.97 -8.19 9.63
N LYS A 95 13.58 -7.42 8.73
CA LYS A 95 15.02 -7.22 8.70
C LYS A 95 15.52 -6.40 9.89
N ALA A 96 14.74 -5.43 10.35
CA ALA A 96 15.10 -4.55 11.45
C ALA A 96 14.99 -5.22 12.82
N LEU A 97 13.98 -6.08 13.02
CA LEU A 97 13.62 -6.57 14.35
C LEU A 97 13.06 -8.00 14.36
N PHE A 98 12.12 -8.35 13.46
CA PHE A 98 11.41 -9.63 13.63
C PHE A 98 12.28 -10.87 13.38
N TYR A 99 13.38 -10.74 12.62
CA TYR A 99 14.33 -11.82 12.40
C TYR A 99 14.90 -12.38 13.72
N GLU A 100 15.08 -11.54 14.74
CA GLU A 100 15.59 -11.96 16.06
C GLU A 100 14.64 -12.89 16.81
N PHE A 101 13.34 -12.85 16.48
CA PHE A 101 12.32 -13.70 17.07
C PHE A 101 12.15 -15.05 16.37
N GLY A 102 12.92 -15.34 15.31
CA GLY A 102 12.86 -16.60 14.58
C GLY A 102 11.48 -16.86 13.95
N ALA A 103 10.92 -18.06 14.19
CA ALA A 103 9.68 -18.49 13.56
C ALA A 103 8.46 -17.57 13.84
N PRO A 104 8.20 -17.14 15.10
CA PRO A 104 7.17 -16.14 15.37
C PRO A 104 7.28 -14.87 14.51
N GLY A 105 8.48 -14.31 14.39
CA GLY A 105 8.70 -13.10 13.60
C GLY A 105 8.36 -13.27 12.12
N ALA A 106 8.72 -14.41 11.54
CA ALA A 106 8.35 -14.76 10.17
C ALA A 106 6.82 -14.90 10.02
N VAL A 107 6.15 -15.56 10.97
CA VAL A 107 4.69 -15.74 10.94
C VAL A 107 3.95 -14.41 10.97
N PHE A 108 4.31 -13.47 11.87
CA PHE A 108 3.65 -12.16 11.92
C PHE A 108 3.89 -11.32 10.66
N THR A 109 5.08 -11.44 10.05
CA THR A 109 5.39 -10.78 8.77
C THR A 109 4.50 -11.29 7.65
N ILE A 110 4.38 -12.61 7.52
CA ILE A 110 3.55 -13.26 6.49
C ILE A 110 2.07 -12.96 6.74
N LEU A 111 1.63 -13.00 7.99
CA LEU A 111 0.26 -12.68 8.38
C LEU A 111 -0.13 -11.28 7.94
N TYR A 112 0.72 -10.28 8.20
CA TYR A 112 0.49 -8.90 7.79
C TYR A 112 0.32 -8.78 6.27
N ILE A 113 1.22 -9.40 5.50
CA ILE A 113 1.14 -9.41 4.03
C ILE A 113 -0.16 -10.09 3.55
N ALA A 114 -0.49 -11.25 4.11
CA ALA A 114 -1.68 -12.02 3.75
C ALA A 114 -2.97 -11.25 4.05
N CYS A 115 -3.06 -10.60 5.22
CA CYS A 115 -4.19 -9.75 5.59
C CYS A 115 -4.32 -8.53 4.66
N GLY A 116 -3.20 -7.91 4.27
CA GLY A 116 -3.18 -6.83 3.29
C GLY A 116 -3.71 -7.26 1.92
N ALA A 117 -3.26 -8.41 1.42
CA ALA A 117 -3.70 -8.97 0.14
C ALA A 117 -5.20 -9.33 0.16
N PHE A 118 -5.66 -10.00 1.22
CA PHE A 118 -7.07 -10.34 1.39
C PHE A 118 -7.96 -9.09 1.42
N ARG A 119 -7.53 -8.05 2.11
CA ARG A 119 -8.23 -6.77 2.17
C ARG A 119 -8.38 -6.15 0.78
N LEU A 120 -7.32 -6.13 -0.02
CA LEU A 120 -7.35 -5.54 -1.37
C LEU A 120 -8.28 -6.33 -2.30
N ALA A 121 -8.21 -7.67 -2.24
CA ALA A 121 -9.13 -8.53 -2.97
C ALA A 121 -10.59 -8.26 -2.58
N ARG A 122 -10.89 -8.15 -1.27
CA ARG A 122 -12.24 -7.82 -0.77
C ARG A 122 -12.70 -6.45 -1.29
N PHE A 123 -11.83 -5.46 -1.27
CA PHE A 123 -12.14 -4.11 -1.76
C PHE A 123 -12.46 -4.09 -3.26
N ASN A 124 -11.81 -4.94 -4.06
CA ASN A 124 -12.04 -4.98 -5.51
C ASN A 124 -13.40 -5.59 -5.90
N ILE A 125 -13.91 -6.56 -5.11
CA ILE A 125 -15.15 -7.28 -5.39
C ILE A 125 -16.38 -6.75 -4.64
N THR A 126 -16.20 -5.94 -3.59
CA THR A 126 -17.32 -5.42 -2.80
C THR A 126 -17.90 -4.19 -3.49
N GLU A 127 -19.17 -4.25 -3.90
CA GLU A 127 -19.88 -3.09 -4.46
C GLU A 127 -20.06 -1.99 -3.41
N ASN A 128 -19.87 -0.74 -3.86
CA ASN A 128 -19.67 0.43 -3.02
C ASN A 128 -21.00 0.92 -2.40
N ASN A 129 -21.53 0.20 -1.40
CA ASN A 129 -22.75 0.56 -0.66
C ASN A 129 -22.54 1.71 0.36
N GLY A 130 -21.57 2.61 0.14
CA GLY A 130 -21.39 3.83 0.95
C GLY A 130 -20.72 3.65 2.31
N TYR A 131 -20.20 2.46 2.63
CA TYR A 131 -19.45 2.18 3.87
C TYR A 131 -18.04 1.68 3.54
N PHE A 132 -17.01 2.37 4.03
CA PHE A 132 -15.65 1.82 4.03
C PHE A 132 -15.56 0.77 5.14
N ALA A 133 -15.00 -0.40 4.81
CA ALA A 133 -14.80 -1.49 5.74
C ALA A 133 -13.29 -1.74 5.95
N GLY A 134 -12.77 -1.33 7.11
CA GLY A 134 -11.39 -1.58 7.54
C GLY A 134 -10.39 -0.45 7.27
N LEU A 135 -9.21 -0.53 7.90
CA LEU A 135 -8.12 0.46 7.83
C LEU A 135 -7.40 0.40 6.47
N PRO A 136 -7.23 1.48 5.67
CA PRO A 136 -6.39 1.57 4.43
C PRO A 136 -5.03 0.87 4.47
N ILE A 137 -4.60 0.21 3.39
CA ILE A 137 -3.36 -0.61 3.40
C ILE A 137 -2.16 0.33 3.36
N THR A 138 -2.30 1.43 2.63
CA THR A 138 -1.44 2.61 2.68
C THR A 138 -1.25 3.09 4.12
N ALA A 139 -2.33 3.28 4.89
CA ALA A 139 -2.25 3.69 6.28
C ALA A 139 -1.58 2.61 7.17
N ALA A 140 -1.91 1.33 6.98
CA ALA A 140 -1.26 0.24 7.72
C ALA A 140 0.25 0.17 7.42
N GLY A 141 0.63 0.29 6.14
CA GLY A 141 2.03 0.29 5.70
C GLY A 141 2.81 1.47 6.27
N VAL A 142 2.24 2.68 6.22
CA VAL A 142 2.84 3.86 6.83
C VAL A 142 2.99 3.71 8.34
N LEU A 143 1.98 3.19 9.06
CA LEU A 143 2.08 2.95 10.50
C LEU A 143 3.14 1.89 10.83
N MET A 144 3.24 0.84 10.02
CA MET A 144 4.26 -0.19 10.16
C MET A 144 5.67 0.39 9.95
N THR A 145 5.85 1.22 8.93
CA THR A 145 7.10 1.94 8.66
C THR A 145 7.45 2.96 9.75
N LEU A 146 6.46 3.68 10.31
CA LEU A 146 6.67 4.53 11.48
C LEU A 146 7.09 3.72 12.70
N GLY A 147 6.62 2.48 12.82
CA GLY A 147 7.07 1.52 13.82
C GLY A 147 8.59 1.34 13.84
N TYR A 148 9.24 1.29 12.67
CA TYR A 148 10.69 1.21 12.58
C TYR A 148 11.39 2.39 13.29
N LEU A 149 10.90 3.62 13.09
CA LEU A 149 11.47 4.81 13.73
C LEU A 149 11.26 4.82 15.25
N ALA A 150 10.25 4.08 15.73
CA ALA A 150 9.90 3.99 17.14
C ALA A 150 10.68 2.88 17.88
N ILE A 151 11.45 2.03 17.18
CA ILE A 151 12.23 0.92 17.77
C ILE A 151 13.07 1.33 18.99
N PRO A 152 13.78 2.48 19.00
CA PRO A 152 14.59 2.88 20.15
C PRO A 152 13.80 3.20 21.43
N TYR A 153 12.50 3.46 21.31
CA TYR A 153 11.67 4.00 22.40
C TYR A 153 10.76 2.95 23.05
N PHE A 154 10.55 1.80 22.39
CA PHE A 154 9.57 0.80 22.81
C PHE A 154 10.18 -0.61 22.85
N PRO A 155 9.65 -1.53 23.69
CA PRO A 155 10.15 -2.88 23.76
C PRO A 155 9.91 -3.64 22.44
N PRO A 156 10.85 -4.46 21.96
CA PRO A 156 10.74 -5.21 20.70
C PRO A 156 9.41 -5.96 20.47
N HIS A 157 8.85 -6.57 21.51
CA HIS A 157 7.60 -7.31 21.43
C HIS A 157 6.39 -6.44 21.01
N SER A 158 6.38 -5.14 21.33
CA SER A 158 5.26 -4.25 20.99
C SER A 158 5.04 -4.15 19.48
N PHE A 159 6.10 -4.27 18.68
CA PHE A 159 6.01 -4.20 17.23
C PHE A 159 5.36 -5.44 16.61
N MET A 160 5.52 -6.62 17.23
CA MET A 160 4.81 -7.82 16.80
C MET A 160 3.31 -7.70 17.09
N PHE A 161 2.95 -7.16 18.26
CA PHE A 161 1.56 -6.82 18.57
C PHE A 161 1.00 -5.76 17.62
N LEU A 162 1.79 -4.73 17.28
CA LEU A 162 1.41 -3.74 16.28
C LEU A 162 1.10 -4.40 14.93
N ALA A 163 1.99 -5.28 14.43
CA ALA A 163 1.76 -6.00 13.18
C ALA A 163 0.46 -6.83 13.22
N LEU A 164 0.20 -7.51 14.34
CA LEU A 164 -1.03 -8.27 14.55
C LEU A 164 -2.28 -7.38 14.57
N ILE A 165 -2.23 -6.25 15.29
CA ILE A 165 -3.32 -5.28 15.38
C ILE A 165 -3.62 -4.68 13.99
N LEU A 166 -2.59 -4.29 13.25
CA LEU A 166 -2.74 -3.77 11.89
C LEU A 166 -3.33 -4.83 10.95
N SER A 167 -2.88 -6.08 11.05
CA SER A 167 -3.43 -7.21 10.28
C SER A 167 -4.93 -7.38 10.55
N PHE A 168 -5.33 -7.36 11.83
CA PHE A 168 -6.73 -7.48 12.22
C PHE A 168 -7.55 -6.26 11.78
N LEU A 169 -7.01 -5.04 11.88
CA LEU A 169 -7.67 -3.81 11.44
C LEU A 169 -7.89 -3.76 9.93
N MET A 170 -6.99 -4.34 9.12
CA MET A 170 -7.14 -4.42 7.67
C MET A 170 -8.28 -5.38 7.26
N VAL A 171 -8.41 -6.51 7.96
CA VAL A 171 -9.49 -7.50 7.70
C VAL A 171 -10.80 -7.08 8.36
N GLY A 172 -10.73 -6.32 9.46
CA GLY A 172 -11.87 -5.86 10.23
C GLY A 172 -12.93 -5.17 9.36
N THR A 173 -14.19 -5.39 9.71
CA THR A 173 -15.37 -4.82 9.04
C THR A 173 -15.86 -3.56 9.77
N PHE A 174 -14.95 -2.75 10.32
CA PHE A 174 -15.34 -1.49 10.96
C PHE A 174 -15.93 -0.57 9.88
N LYS A 175 -17.25 -0.35 9.96
CA LYS A 175 -18.00 0.56 9.09
C LYS A 175 -17.73 2.00 9.53
N LEU A 176 -16.87 2.73 8.80
CA LEU A 176 -16.74 4.18 8.98
C LEU A 176 -17.76 4.87 8.07
N LYS A 177 -18.67 5.63 8.68
CA LYS A 177 -19.67 6.46 7.98
C LYS A 177 -18.92 7.59 7.26
N LYS A 178 -19.12 7.72 5.93
CA LYS A 178 -18.60 8.83 5.14
C LYS A 178 -19.22 10.14 5.70
N MET A 179 -18.40 11.05 6.21
CA MET A 179 -18.78 12.46 6.37
C MET A 179 -18.64 13.17 5.03
#